data_AF-A0A1D2NER5-F1
#
_entry.id   AF-A0A1D2NER5-F1
#
_cell.length_a   1.000
_cell.length_b   1.000
_cell.length_c   1.000
_cell.angle_alpha   90.00
_cell.angle_beta   90.00
_cell.angle_gamma   90.00
#
_symmetry.space_group_name_H-M   'P 1'
#
loop_
_entity.id
_entity.type
_entity.pdbx_description
1 polymer ?
#
loop_
_entity_poly.entity_id
_entity_poly.type
_entity_poly.pdbx_seq_one_letter_code
_entity_poly.pdbx_strand_id
1 'polypeptide(L)'
;MVPSFLVLALVFTAQLASVNSENILFFTGCGSYSQRISVWPLVAALTEKGHYVTFLSAFESKNPHPNVVDYVPQKLKQWASNTMGTLNVYELRKKGALLPFWFIGSPTFGTTICEEIYTDPEAIAWIKSSKFDLVIIDAFMNECAYGLAHIFKAKIIVFDTTTVLPWFYDSFGIPDDTSWVSDAVYAFPGEMSFFQRTFTAVSTVGWKLFRELWYLPKLEAITKKGLGLDEIPRGKHGFVYISFGTVTEFSGFDEHIKKAFIEAVLKFPHIQFIWKLTKDIDVQLPANFLISSWVPQQELLAHPKIKAFVTHAGLGSVTESIYHAAPLIAFPIFAEQDYNADLVESKGVGIKMEITNLKSEDLENAISRLTTEENYKKQMQKVSKIFRERPMTALQTALWWTEYVLKNDDLGFLKPASMHQSWWVRRQIDVWLFVSIYAVFSSIISLYMTYIFMRCVTKRILRRYSSDGDITQSKNKAKLN
;
A
#
# COMPACT_ATOMS: atom_id res chain seq x y z
N MET A 1 59.11 -40.58 -14.06
CA MET A 1 58.91 -39.93 -12.74
C MET A 1 57.90 -38.77 -12.88
N VAL A 2 56.66 -39.08 -13.29
CA VAL A 2 55.59 -38.07 -13.51
C VAL A 2 54.22 -38.69 -13.18
N PRO A 3 53.74 -38.56 -11.94
CA PRO A 3 52.28 -38.51 -11.73
C PRO A 3 51.79 -37.45 -10.72
N SER A 4 52.68 -36.92 -9.86
CA SER A 4 52.27 -36.12 -8.70
C SER A 4 51.77 -34.70 -9.04
N PHE A 5 52.29 -34.08 -10.11
CA PHE A 5 51.91 -32.71 -10.50
C PHE A 5 50.50 -32.60 -11.08
N LEU A 6 50.02 -33.61 -11.82
CA LEU A 6 48.67 -33.61 -12.39
C LEU A 6 47.58 -33.70 -11.32
N VAL A 7 47.81 -34.46 -10.25
CA VAL A 7 46.89 -34.55 -9.11
C VAL A 7 46.83 -33.22 -8.34
N LEU A 8 47.99 -32.58 -8.11
CA LEU A 8 48.05 -31.27 -7.45
C LEU A 8 47.35 -30.16 -8.25
N ALA A 9 47.47 -30.17 -9.58
CA ALA A 9 46.75 -29.23 -10.46
C ALA A 9 45.23 -29.39 -10.36
N LEU A 10 44.73 -30.64 -10.39
CA LEU A 10 43.30 -30.95 -10.27
C LEU A 10 42.71 -30.59 -8.90
N VAL A 11 43.49 -30.72 -7.81
CA VAL A 11 43.06 -30.31 -6.47
C VAL A 11 43.00 -28.78 -6.36
N PHE A 12 43.95 -28.03 -6.95
CA PHE A 12 43.92 -26.56 -6.94
C PHE A 12 42.73 -25.96 -7.73
N THR A 13 42.23 -26.64 -8.76
CA THR A 13 41.03 -26.20 -9.48
C THR A 13 39.71 -26.37 -8.70
N ALA A 14 39.71 -27.06 -7.56
CA ALA A 14 38.51 -27.37 -6.78
C ALA A 14 38.24 -26.40 -5.60
N GLN A 15 39.08 -25.38 -5.40
CA GLN A 15 38.86 -24.31 -4.41
C GLN A 15 38.67 -22.92 -5.05
N LEU A 16 38.18 -22.90 -6.30
CA LEU A 16 37.31 -21.80 -6.71
C LEU A 16 36.07 -21.81 -5.81
N ALA A 17 36.03 -20.93 -4.82
CA ALA A 17 34.80 -20.67 -4.08
C ALA A 17 33.71 -20.31 -5.11
N SER A 18 32.56 -20.98 -5.05
CA SER A 18 31.42 -20.67 -5.91
C SER A 18 30.85 -19.31 -5.50
N VAL A 19 31.44 -18.25 -6.05
CA VAL A 19 30.86 -16.91 -6.04
C VAL A 19 29.62 -16.99 -6.91
N ASN A 20 28.50 -17.34 -6.28
CA ASN A 20 27.18 -17.25 -6.90
C ASN A 20 26.92 -15.77 -7.18
N SER A 21 27.30 -15.37 -8.39
CA SER A 21 26.98 -14.05 -8.91
C SER A 21 25.50 -14.02 -9.26
N GLU A 22 24.81 -13.04 -8.71
CA GLU A 22 23.37 -12.86 -8.81
C GLU A 22 23.14 -11.52 -9.49
N ASN A 23 22.09 -11.40 -10.31
CA ASN A 23 21.76 -10.16 -10.99
C ASN A 23 20.86 -9.33 -10.07
N ILE A 24 21.38 -8.21 -9.57
CA ILE A 24 20.71 -7.35 -8.60
C ILE A 24 20.32 -6.04 -9.26
N LEU A 25 19.02 -5.74 -9.29
CA LEU A 25 18.48 -4.45 -9.72
C LEU A 25 18.20 -3.57 -8.50
N PHE A 26 18.95 -2.49 -8.32
CA PHE A 26 18.49 -1.38 -7.47
C PHE A 26 17.54 -0.51 -8.28
N PHE A 27 16.33 -0.26 -7.77
CA PHE A 27 15.36 0.63 -8.40
C PHE A 27 15.15 1.88 -7.52
N THR A 28 15.52 3.04 -8.08
CA THR A 28 15.40 4.36 -7.45
C THR A 28 14.84 5.39 -8.44
N GLY A 29 13.71 5.07 -9.08
CA GLY A 29 13.05 5.94 -10.06
C GLY A 29 12.64 7.31 -9.49
N CYS A 30 12.18 7.36 -8.23
CA CYS A 30 11.94 8.60 -7.48
C CYS A 30 13.19 9.19 -6.80
N GLY A 31 14.35 8.62 -7.13
CA GLY A 31 15.64 8.89 -6.50
C GLY A 31 16.24 10.22 -6.87
N SER A 32 16.36 11.12 -5.90
CA SER A 32 17.31 12.22 -5.97
C SER A 32 18.74 11.71 -5.73
N TYR A 33 19.74 12.53 -6.06
CA TYR A 33 21.16 12.19 -5.87
C TYR A 33 21.52 11.80 -4.43
N SER A 34 20.78 12.27 -3.41
CA SER A 34 21.03 11.86 -2.00
C SER A 34 20.56 10.45 -1.68
N GLN A 35 19.47 9.95 -2.30
CA GLN A 35 19.05 8.55 -2.17
C GLN A 35 20.10 7.61 -2.80
N ARG A 36 20.62 7.98 -3.97
CA ARG A 36 21.75 7.26 -4.59
C ARG A 36 22.98 7.21 -3.66
N ILE A 37 23.39 8.34 -3.06
CA ILE A 37 24.53 8.39 -2.13
C ILE A 37 24.33 7.46 -0.92
N SER A 38 23.15 7.45 -0.30
CA SER A 38 22.93 6.71 0.95
C SER A 38 23.09 5.19 0.79
N VAL A 39 22.75 4.66 -0.39
CA VAL A 39 22.87 3.22 -0.71
C VAL A 39 24.14 2.87 -1.49
N TRP A 40 24.87 3.85 -2.05
CA TRP A 40 26.09 3.62 -2.86
C TRP A 40 27.15 2.73 -2.19
N PRO A 41 27.41 2.80 -0.86
CA PRO A 41 28.35 1.89 -0.20
C PRO A 41 27.92 0.41 -0.28
N LEU A 42 26.61 0.13 -0.27
CA LEU A 42 26.08 -1.24 -0.44
C LEU A 42 26.17 -1.69 -1.90
N VAL A 43 25.88 -0.80 -2.85
CA VAL A 43 26.05 -1.04 -4.30
C VAL A 43 27.51 -1.42 -4.61
N ALA A 44 28.48 -0.65 -4.10
CA ALA A 44 29.90 -0.94 -4.25
C ALA A 44 30.26 -2.28 -3.60
N ALA A 45 29.89 -2.52 -2.34
CA ALA A 45 30.23 -3.74 -1.62
C ALA A 45 29.62 -5.02 -2.25
N LEU A 46 28.41 -4.97 -2.79
CA LEU A 46 27.81 -6.09 -3.54
C LEU A 46 28.58 -6.38 -4.83
N THR A 47 29.08 -5.33 -5.49
CA THR A 47 29.89 -5.44 -6.70
C THR A 47 31.29 -5.98 -6.40
N GLU A 48 31.90 -5.58 -5.27
CA GLU A 48 33.14 -6.15 -4.73
C GLU A 48 32.99 -7.62 -4.31
N LYS A 49 31.78 -8.04 -3.90
CA LYS A 49 31.42 -9.46 -3.71
C LYS A 49 31.19 -10.23 -5.02
N GLY A 50 31.21 -9.55 -6.17
CA GLY A 50 31.09 -10.18 -7.49
C GLY A 50 29.65 -10.36 -8.00
N HIS A 51 28.64 -9.72 -7.38
CA HIS A 51 27.28 -9.67 -7.95
C HIS A 51 27.20 -8.68 -9.11
N TYR A 52 26.37 -8.97 -10.12
CA TYR A 52 26.11 -8.04 -11.21
C TYR A 52 25.06 -7.02 -10.78
N VAL A 53 25.47 -5.77 -10.54
CA VAL A 53 24.58 -4.72 -10.04
C VAL A 53 24.19 -3.75 -11.15
N THR A 54 22.88 -3.65 -11.40
CA THR A 54 22.29 -2.57 -12.20
C THR A 54 21.59 -1.58 -11.28
N PHE A 55 21.80 -0.29 -11.50
CA PHE A 55 21.23 0.80 -10.70
C PHE A 55 20.31 1.65 -11.59
N LEU A 56 19.00 1.44 -11.49
CA LEU A 56 18.01 2.24 -12.20
C LEU A 56 17.72 3.52 -11.41
N SER A 57 17.89 4.68 -12.06
CA SER A 57 17.62 5.98 -11.44
C SER A 57 17.24 7.07 -12.44
N ALA A 58 16.74 8.19 -11.92
CA ALA A 58 16.33 9.36 -12.71
C ALA A 58 17.49 10.29 -13.10
N PHE A 59 18.63 10.18 -12.41
CA PHE A 59 19.82 11.00 -12.62
C PHE A 59 21.06 10.12 -12.76
N GLU A 60 21.96 10.47 -13.67
CA GLU A 60 23.26 9.80 -13.86
C GLU A 60 24.17 9.96 -12.63
N SER A 61 25.04 8.97 -12.40
CA SER A 61 26.04 9.07 -11.34
C SER A 61 27.11 10.11 -11.69
N LYS A 62 27.34 11.04 -10.77
CA LYS A 62 28.49 11.95 -10.81
C LYS A 62 29.82 11.21 -10.55
N ASN A 63 29.73 10.03 -9.94
CA ASN A 63 30.84 9.13 -9.62
C ASN A 63 30.49 7.72 -10.15
N PRO A 64 30.60 7.45 -11.47
CA PRO A 64 30.30 6.13 -12.01
C PRO A 64 31.27 5.08 -11.46
N HIS A 65 30.76 3.89 -11.15
CA HIS A 65 31.57 2.75 -10.71
C HIS A 65 31.76 1.78 -11.88
N PRO A 66 32.98 1.34 -12.24
CA PRO A 66 33.26 0.65 -13.50
C PRO A 66 32.51 -0.68 -13.67
N ASN A 67 32.11 -1.31 -12.56
CA ASN A 67 31.44 -2.60 -12.54
C ASN A 67 29.94 -2.51 -12.20
N VAL A 68 29.34 -1.31 -12.21
CA VAL A 68 27.89 -1.09 -12.00
C VAL A 68 27.27 -0.56 -13.28
N VAL A 69 26.19 -1.19 -13.73
CA VAL A 69 25.40 -0.67 -14.87
C VAL A 69 24.52 0.46 -14.36
N ASP A 70 24.90 1.70 -14.65
CA ASP A 70 24.10 2.88 -14.30
C ASP A 70 23.01 3.10 -15.36
N TYR A 71 21.79 2.63 -15.08
CA TYR A 71 20.71 2.63 -16.07
C TYR A 71 19.75 3.81 -15.85
N VAL A 72 19.68 4.70 -16.84
CA VAL A 72 18.93 5.96 -16.75
C VAL A 72 18.02 6.08 -17.98
N PRO A 73 16.74 5.65 -17.90
CA PRO A 73 15.78 5.76 -19.01
C PRO A 73 15.68 7.19 -19.53
N GLN A 74 15.66 7.36 -20.86
CA GLN A 74 15.78 8.70 -21.47
C GLN A 74 14.59 9.59 -21.11
N LYS A 75 13.39 9.04 -21.12
CA LYS A 75 12.18 9.75 -20.69
C LYS A 75 12.25 10.17 -19.22
N LEU A 76 12.62 9.23 -18.34
CA LEU A 76 12.75 9.51 -16.90
C LEU A 76 13.77 10.62 -16.64
N LYS A 77 14.91 10.61 -17.35
CA LYS A 77 15.94 11.66 -17.26
C LYS A 77 15.41 13.03 -17.67
N GLN A 78 14.65 13.11 -18.75
CA GLN A 78 14.06 14.35 -19.24
C GLN A 78 13.01 14.89 -18.26
N TRP A 79 12.09 14.02 -17.80
CA TRP A 79 11.10 14.36 -16.77
C TRP A 79 11.76 14.82 -15.46
N ALA A 80 12.78 14.10 -14.99
CA ALA A 80 13.52 14.43 -13.77
C ALA A 80 14.22 15.79 -13.86
N SER A 81 14.85 16.09 -14.99
CA SER A 81 15.45 17.41 -15.23
C SER A 81 14.40 18.53 -15.26
N ASN A 82 13.25 18.30 -15.90
CA ASN A 82 12.22 19.32 -16.10
C ASN A 82 11.32 19.55 -14.87
N THR A 83 11.05 18.51 -14.07
CA THR A 83 10.11 18.53 -12.94
C THR A 83 10.80 18.46 -11.59
N MET A 84 11.69 17.49 -11.35
CA MET A 84 12.39 17.40 -10.07
C MET A 84 13.53 18.43 -9.96
N GLY A 85 14.23 18.72 -11.07
CA GLY A 85 15.29 19.72 -11.14
C GLY A 85 14.84 21.17 -11.00
N THR A 86 13.54 21.46 -11.20
CA THR A 86 12.96 22.81 -11.11
C THR A 86 12.11 23.01 -9.84
N LEU A 87 11.93 21.97 -9.03
CA LEU A 87 11.03 21.96 -7.86
C LEU A 87 11.54 22.82 -6.70
N ASN A 88 10.99 24.03 -6.55
CA ASN A 88 11.29 24.89 -5.41
C ASN A 88 10.42 24.54 -4.17
N VAL A 89 10.91 23.59 -3.36
CA VAL A 89 10.25 23.15 -2.11
C VAL A 89 10.14 24.27 -1.07
N TYR A 90 11.04 25.26 -1.08
CA TYR A 90 10.95 26.42 -0.19
C TYR A 90 9.74 27.32 -0.52
N GLU A 91 9.49 27.58 -1.81
CA GLU A 91 8.28 28.29 -2.22
C GLU A 91 7.00 27.48 -2.00
N LEU A 92 7.04 26.14 -2.09
CA LEU A 92 5.93 25.30 -1.63
C LEU A 92 5.67 25.48 -0.13
N ARG A 93 6.71 25.50 0.72
CA ARG A 93 6.57 25.75 2.16
C ARG A 93 6.03 27.14 2.47
N LYS A 94 6.56 28.17 1.83
CA LYS A 94 6.13 29.57 1.99
C LYS A 94 4.67 29.81 1.55
N LYS A 95 4.17 29.06 0.57
CA LYS A 95 2.76 29.06 0.14
C LYS A 95 1.88 28.08 0.91
N GLY A 96 2.46 27.27 1.79
CA GLY A 96 1.76 26.26 2.57
C GLY A 96 1.29 25.02 1.82
N ALA A 97 1.86 24.78 0.64
CA ALA A 97 1.55 23.64 -0.20
C ALA A 97 2.32 22.36 0.20
N LEU A 98 2.86 22.25 1.43
CA LEU A 98 3.61 21.06 1.85
C LEU A 98 2.74 19.82 2.04
N LEU A 99 1.61 19.92 2.76
CA LEU A 99 0.72 18.77 2.86
C LEU A 99 0.06 18.43 1.51
N PRO A 100 -0.40 19.39 0.67
CA PRO A 100 -0.78 19.08 -0.72
C PRO A 100 0.34 18.43 -1.54
N PHE A 101 1.59 18.81 -1.32
CA PHE A 101 2.74 18.14 -1.93
C PHE A 101 2.92 16.70 -1.41
N TRP A 102 2.75 16.42 -0.12
CA TRP A 102 2.80 15.06 0.41
C TRP A 102 1.62 14.19 -0.01
N PHE A 103 0.39 14.72 -0.01
CA PHE A 103 -0.85 13.99 -0.33
C PHE A 103 -1.14 13.87 -1.83
N ILE A 104 -0.53 14.71 -2.68
CA ILE A 104 -0.83 14.76 -4.13
C ILE A 104 0.46 14.80 -4.97
N GLY A 105 1.43 15.63 -4.58
CA GLY A 105 2.70 15.82 -5.30
C GLY A 105 3.56 14.54 -5.37
N SER A 106 4.05 14.05 -4.23
CA SER A 106 4.89 12.84 -4.17
C SER A 106 4.19 11.59 -4.74
N PRO A 107 2.89 11.32 -4.45
CA PRO A 107 2.13 10.27 -5.11
C PRO A 107 2.02 10.44 -6.62
N THR A 108 1.85 11.68 -7.11
CA THR A 108 1.87 11.94 -8.57
C THR A 108 3.24 11.67 -9.17
N PHE A 109 4.32 12.13 -8.52
CA PHE A 109 5.69 11.84 -8.96
C PHE A 109 5.91 10.34 -9.13
N GLY A 110 5.65 9.53 -8.10
CA GLY A 110 5.81 8.07 -8.17
C GLY A 110 5.06 7.45 -9.35
N THR A 111 3.82 7.87 -9.58
CA THR A 111 3.07 7.38 -10.76
C THR A 111 3.68 7.81 -12.08
N THR A 112 4.05 9.08 -12.26
CA THR A 112 4.60 9.56 -13.53
C THR A 112 6.01 9.05 -13.81
N ILE A 113 6.83 8.82 -12.78
CA ILE A 113 8.10 8.10 -12.91
C ILE A 113 7.90 6.73 -13.57
N CYS A 114 6.90 5.98 -13.12
CA CYS A 114 6.58 4.68 -13.71
C CYS A 114 5.96 4.79 -15.12
N GLU A 115 5.22 5.88 -15.42
CA GLU A 115 4.75 6.19 -16.79
C GLU A 115 5.92 6.49 -17.74
N GLU A 116 6.89 7.31 -17.30
CA GLU A 116 8.04 7.67 -18.12
C GLU A 116 8.96 6.46 -18.36
N ILE A 117 9.17 5.59 -17.36
CA ILE A 117 9.90 4.33 -17.53
C ILE A 117 9.15 3.38 -18.47
N TYR A 118 7.87 3.09 -18.22
CA TYR A 118 7.17 2.05 -18.98
C TYR A 118 6.55 2.52 -20.31
N THR A 119 6.63 3.81 -20.63
CA THR A 119 6.34 4.29 -21.99
C THR A 119 7.61 4.60 -22.79
N ASP A 120 8.81 4.38 -22.23
CA ASP A 120 10.08 4.48 -22.96
C ASP A 120 10.34 3.16 -23.71
N PRO A 121 10.37 3.15 -25.06
CA PRO A 121 10.59 1.92 -25.82
C PRO A 121 11.96 1.29 -25.55
N GLU A 122 12.97 2.09 -25.21
CA GLU A 122 14.30 1.59 -24.85
C GLU A 122 14.25 0.85 -23.49
N ALA A 123 13.55 1.43 -22.51
CA ALA A 123 13.37 0.78 -21.21
C ALA A 123 12.50 -0.48 -21.29
N ILE A 124 11.44 -0.50 -22.11
CA ILE A 124 10.64 -1.71 -22.33
C ILE A 124 11.44 -2.79 -23.06
N ALA A 125 12.29 -2.44 -24.03
CA ALA A 125 13.19 -3.39 -24.67
C ALA A 125 14.25 -3.94 -23.69
N TRP A 126 14.84 -3.07 -22.86
CA TRP A 126 15.78 -3.43 -21.79
C TRP A 126 15.13 -4.33 -20.72
N ILE A 127 13.92 -4.01 -20.24
CA ILE A 127 13.15 -4.85 -19.31
C ILE A 127 12.86 -6.23 -19.92
N LYS A 128 12.44 -6.29 -21.19
CA LYS A 128 12.08 -7.57 -21.85
C LYS A 128 13.29 -8.44 -22.22
N SER A 129 14.50 -7.89 -22.21
CA SER A 129 15.77 -8.62 -22.47
C SER A 129 16.58 -8.91 -21.20
N SER A 130 16.31 -8.20 -20.09
CA SER A 130 17.00 -8.38 -18.82
C SER A 130 16.44 -9.53 -17.99
N LYS A 131 17.27 -10.05 -17.08
CA LYS A 131 16.86 -10.94 -15.99
C LYS A 131 17.53 -10.48 -14.70
N PHE A 132 16.76 -10.44 -13.62
CA PHE A 132 17.25 -10.17 -12.28
C PHE A 132 16.80 -11.26 -11.31
N ASP A 133 17.65 -11.57 -10.34
CA ASP A 133 17.44 -12.60 -9.33
C ASP A 133 16.95 -11.96 -8.01
N LEU A 134 17.29 -10.68 -7.83
CA LEU A 134 16.80 -9.82 -6.75
C LEU A 134 16.53 -8.40 -7.27
N VAL A 135 15.40 -7.81 -6.88
CA VAL A 135 15.13 -6.37 -7.01
C VAL A 135 15.13 -5.72 -5.62
N ILE A 136 15.94 -4.67 -5.46
CA ILE A 136 16.07 -3.87 -4.24
C ILE A 136 15.41 -2.51 -4.51
N ILE A 137 14.33 -2.21 -3.80
CA ILE A 137 13.40 -1.11 -4.11
C ILE A 137 13.43 -0.10 -2.96
N ASP A 138 13.67 1.18 -3.28
CA ASP A 138 13.48 2.26 -2.31
C ASP A 138 11.96 2.47 -2.10
N ALA A 139 11.49 2.32 -0.85
CA ALA A 139 10.09 2.44 -0.46
C ALA A 139 9.45 3.78 -0.80
N PHE A 140 10.26 4.82 -1.08
CA PHE A 140 9.78 6.13 -1.44
C PHE A 140 9.27 6.19 -2.89
N MET A 141 8.00 5.86 -3.10
CA MET A 141 7.26 6.12 -4.34
C MET A 141 7.79 5.36 -5.58
N ASN A 142 8.28 4.13 -5.39
CA ASN A 142 8.83 3.26 -6.44
C ASN A 142 8.07 1.93 -6.60
N GLU A 143 6.89 1.76 -5.99
CA GLU A 143 6.21 0.46 -5.90
C GLU A 143 5.87 -0.21 -7.25
N CYS A 144 5.96 0.48 -8.39
CA CYS A 144 5.87 -0.17 -9.70
C CYS A 144 7.00 -1.18 -9.96
N ALA A 145 8.15 -1.04 -9.29
CA ALA A 145 9.23 -2.01 -9.32
C ALA A 145 8.84 -3.41 -8.81
N TYR A 146 7.73 -3.55 -8.08
CA TYR A 146 7.13 -4.86 -7.79
C TYR A 146 6.69 -5.59 -9.08
N GLY A 147 6.21 -4.87 -10.09
CA GLY A 147 5.89 -5.40 -11.42
C GLY A 147 7.13 -5.88 -12.18
N LEU A 148 8.27 -5.19 -12.01
CA LEU A 148 9.56 -5.65 -12.54
C LEU A 148 10.02 -6.95 -11.85
N ALA A 149 9.96 -7.00 -10.52
CA ALA A 149 10.28 -8.22 -9.77
C ALA A 149 9.38 -9.40 -10.19
N HIS A 150 8.09 -9.15 -10.49
CA HIS A 150 7.19 -10.16 -11.03
C HIS A 150 7.61 -10.66 -12.42
N ILE A 151 7.97 -9.77 -13.35
CA ILE A 151 8.46 -10.13 -14.70
C ILE A 151 9.74 -10.98 -14.61
N PHE A 152 10.71 -10.52 -13.81
CA PHE A 152 11.99 -11.22 -13.63
C PHE A 152 11.86 -12.51 -12.79
N LYS A 153 10.75 -12.67 -12.04
CA LYS A 153 10.53 -13.69 -11.00
C LYS A 153 11.58 -13.62 -9.89
N ALA A 154 12.01 -12.40 -9.58
CA ALA A 154 13.06 -12.07 -8.63
C ALA A 154 12.55 -12.09 -7.19
N LYS A 155 13.47 -12.26 -6.25
CA LYS A 155 13.24 -11.92 -4.83
C LYS A 155 13.13 -10.39 -4.69
N ILE A 156 12.56 -9.91 -3.59
CA ILE A 156 12.39 -8.48 -3.31
C ILE A 156 13.03 -8.13 -1.96
N ILE A 157 13.79 -7.04 -1.91
CA ILE A 157 14.10 -6.30 -0.69
C ILE A 157 13.52 -4.90 -0.84
N VAL A 158 12.82 -4.42 0.19
CA VAL A 158 12.40 -3.02 0.32
C VAL A 158 13.32 -2.35 1.34
N PHE A 159 13.84 -1.18 1.01
CA PHE A 159 14.62 -0.33 1.92
C PHE A 159 14.07 1.10 1.89
N ASP A 160 14.37 1.91 2.91
CA ASP A 160 13.94 3.31 2.96
C ASP A 160 15.18 4.20 3.13
N THR A 161 15.21 5.32 2.42
CA THR A 161 16.26 6.35 2.51
C THR A 161 15.80 7.60 3.28
N THR A 162 14.57 7.57 3.77
CA THR A 162 13.89 8.65 4.51
C THR A 162 13.55 8.19 5.95
N THR A 163 12.63 8.89 6.61
CA THR A 163 11.96 8.36 7.82
C THR A 163 10.79 7.51 7.35
N VAL A 164 10.58 6.33 7.95
CA VAL A 164 9.46 5.45 7.57
C VAL A 164 8.13 6.18 7.75
N LEU A 165 7.41 6.39 6.65
CA LEU A 165 6.20 7.23 6.59
C LEU A 165 4.92 6.41 6.70
N PRO A 166 3.81 6.98 7.22
CA PRO A 166 2.64 6.22 7.64
C PRO A 166 1.99 5.39 6.54
N TRP A 167 2.07 5.84 5.29
CA TRP A 167 1.49 5.12 4.17
C TRP A 167 2.16 3.76 3.94
N PHE A 168 3.47 3.58 4.22
CA PHE A 168 4.19 2.32 3.97
C PHE A 168 4.67 1.51 5.21
N TYR A 169 4.21 1.78 6.44
CA TYR A 169 4.57 0.96 7.63
C TYR A 169 4.32 -0.56 7.45
N ASP A 170 3.27 -0.94 6.73
CA ASP A 170 2.93 -2.33 6.38
C ASP A 170 4.01 -3.04 5.56
N SER A 171 4.70 -2.30 4.69
CA SER A 171 5.70 -2.79 3.75
C SER A 171 6.99 -3.21 4.49
N PHE A 172 7.13 -2.77 5.75
CA PHE A 172 8.13 -3.20 6.72
C PHE A 172 7.55 -4.08 7.85
N GLY A 173 6.26 -4.41 7.82
CA GLY A 173 5.57 -5.18 8.87
C GLY A 173 5.38 -4.45 10.21
N ILE A 174 5.62 -3.14 10.24
CA ILE A 174 5.62 -2.30 11.44
C ILE A 174 4.17 -2.09 11.94
N PRO A 175 3.90 -2.15 13.26
CA PRO A 175 2.60 -1.78 13.82
C PRO A 175 2.40 -0.26 13.83
N ASP A 176 1.20 0.18 13.43
CA ASP A 176 0.81 1.60 13.32
C ASP A 176 0.53 2.24 14.70
N ASP A 177 1.55 2.30 15.59
CA ASP A 177 1.42 2.77 16.98
C ASP A 177 1.38 4.30 17.12
N THR A 178 0.21 4.85 16.81
CA THR A 178 -0.10 6.28 16.91
C THR A 178 -0.26 6.78 18.36
N SER A 179 0.13 6.00 19.38
CA SER A 179 0.05 6.42 20.79
C SER A 179 1.31 7.12 21.30
N TRP A 180 2.45 6.94 20.61
CA TRP A 180 3.72 7.64 20.87
C TRP A 180 4.55 7.92 19.61
N VAL A 181 4.36 7.19 18.50
CA VAL A 181 5.01 7.52 17.23
C VAL A 181 4.24 8.68 16.57
N SER A 182 4.88 9.84 16.42
CA SER A 182 4.33 10.93 15.62
C SER A 182 4.41 10.56 14.14
N ASP A 183 3.32 10.82 13.42
CA ASP A 183 3.34 10.91 11.97
C ASP A 183 4.33 12.00 11.54
N ALA A 184 5.35 11.60 10.77
CA ALA A 184 6.47 12.47 10.39
C ALA A 184 6.06 13.63 9.46
N VAL A 185 4.87 13.55 8.86
CA VAL A 185 4.31 14.59 8.00
C VAL A 185 3.86 15.83 8.80
N TYR A 186 3.41 15.66 10.04
CA TYR A 186 2.83 16.72 10.87
C TYR A 186 3.78 17.31 11.93
N ALA A 187 4.98 16.74 12.07
CA ALA A 187 6.05 17.26 12.93
C ALA A 187 5.65 17.55 14.40
N PHE A 188 4.80 16.71 15.00
CA PHE A 188 4.46 16.84 16.42
C PHE A 188 5.66 16.52 17.33
N PRO A 189 5.71 17.09 18.56
CA PRO A 189 6.72 16.72 19.55
C PRO A 189 6.58 15.26 19.98
N GLY A 190 7.69 14.64 20.41
CA GLY A 190 7.71 13.23 20.85
C GLY A 190 6.78 12.93 22.04
N GLU A 191 6.48 13.92 22.88
CA GLU A 191 5.38 13.84 23.86
C GLU A 191 4.12 14.47 23.26
N MET A 192 3.28 13.65 22.64
CA MET A 192 2.03 14.10 22.03
C MET A 192 0.88 14.21 23.05
N SER A 193 0.17 15.35 23.02
CA SER A 193 -1.09 15.53 23.76
C SER A 193 -2.18 14.55 23.30
N PHE A 194 -3.27 14.41 24.07
CA PHE A 194 -4.41 13.59 23.67
C PHE A 194 -4.92 13.93 22.25
N PHE A 195 -5.12 15.22 21.94
CA PHE A 195 -5.62 15.63 20.64
C PHE A 195 -4.61 15.38 19.49
N GLN A 196 -3.31 15.52 19.74
CA GLN A 196 -2.28 15.16 18.74
C GLN A 196 -2.24 13.65 18.48
N ARG A 197 -2.41 12.82 19.51
CA ARG A 197 -2.52 11.35 19.35
C ARG A 197 -3.80 10.94 18.62
N THR A 198 -4.93 11.56 18.96
CA THR A 198 -6.20 11.36 18.23
C THR A 198 -6.08 11.78 16.76
N PHE A 199 -5.44 12.93 16.49
CA PHE A 199 -5.20 13.39 15.13
C PHE A 199 -4.25 12.45 14.38
N THR A 200 -3.13 12.04 14.98
CA THR A 200 -2.18 11.06 14.41
C THR A 200 -2.84 9.71 14.14
N ALA A 201 -3.73 9.28 15.03
CA ALA A 201 -4.51 8.06 14.86
C ALA A 201 -5.39 8.13 13.62
N VAL A 202 -6.12 9.25 13.43
CA VAL A 202 -6.99 9.51 12.28
C VAL A 202 -6.18 9.75 11.00
N SER A 203 -5.08 10.52 11.03
CA SER A 203 -4.24 10.79 9.85
C SER A 203 -3.63 9.50 9.30
N THR A 204 -3.20 8.60 10.19
CA THR A 204 -2.66 7.29 9.79
C THR A 204 -3.74 6.39 9.18
N VAL A 205 -5.01 6.49 9.62
CA VAL A 205 -6.13 5.84 8.88
C VAL A 205 -6.30 6.49 7.50
N GLY A 206 -6.34 7.83 7.43
CA GLY A 206 -6.45 8.58 6.17
C GLY A 206 -5.35 8.25 5.16
N TRP A 207 -4.10 8.07 5.62
CA TRP A 207 -2.97 7.65 4.79
C TRP A 207 -3.11 6.23 4.24
N LYS A 208 -3.66 5.28 5.02
CA LYS A 208 -3.97 3.93 4.53
C LYS A 208 -5.08 3.98 3.49
N LEU A 209 -6.20 4.64 3.82
CA LEU A 209 -7.31 4.82 2.88
C LEU A 209 -6.83 5.47 1.57
N PHE A 210 -6.07 6.57 1.63
CA PHE A 210 -5.50 7.19 0.43
C PHE A 210 -4.59 6.25 -0.39
N ARG A 211 -3.76 5.42 0.25
CA ARG A 211 -2.83 4.54 -0.47
C ARG A 211 -3.56 3.41 -1.20
N GLU A 212 -4.47 2.72 -0.50
CA GLU A 212 -5.27 1.64 -1.08
C GLU A 212 -6.23 2.18 -2.16
N LEU A 213 -6.92 3.29 -1.88
CA LEU A 213 -8.01 3.83 -2.69
C LEU A 213 -7.57 4.82 -3.79
N TRP A 214 -6.30 5.21 -3.88
CA TRP A 214 -5.84 6.15 -4.93
C TRP A 214 -4.52 5.73 -5.56
N TYR A 215 -3.52 5.49 -4.72
CA TYR A 215 -2.14 5.36 -5.20
C TYR A 215 -1.90 4.02 -5.89
N LEU A 216 -2.26 2.91 -5.24
CA LEU A 216 -1.99 1.57 -5.77
C LEU A 216 -2.80 1.26 -7.05
N PRO A 217 -4.12 1.58 -7.16
CA PRO A 217 -4.88 1.34 -8.40
C PRO A 217 -4.32 2.13 -9.59
N LYS A 218 -3.93 3.40 -9.39
CA LYS A 218 -3.32 4.24 -10.43
C LYS A 218 -1.97 3.65 -10.89
N LEU A 219 -1.14 3.22 -9.94
CA LEU A 219 0.16 2.62 -10.21
C LEU A 219 0.06 1.27 -10.94
N GLU A 220 -0.94 0.45 -10.61
CA GLU A 220 -1.21 -0.82 -11.26
C GLU A 220 -1.63 -0.63 -12.73
N ALA A 221 -2.51 0.35 -13.02
CA ALA A 221 -2.94 0.68 -14.38
C ALA A 221 -1.77 1.11 -15.28
N ILE A 222 -0.85 1.92 -14.74
CA ILE A 222 0.39 2.34 -15.41
C ILE A 222 1.29 1.14 -15.71
N THR A 223 1.47 0.27 -14.71
CA THR A 223 2.32 -0.92 -14.80
C THR A 223 1.80 -1.92 -15.84
N LYS A 224 0.49 -2.22 -15.84
CA LYS A 224 -0.14 -3.09 -16.85
C LYS A 224 0.03 -2.53 -18.26
N LYS A 225 -0.39 -1.28 -18.48
CA LYS A 225 -0.40 -0.62 -19.79
C LYS A 225 0.96 -0.55 -20.47
N GLY A 226 2.02 -0.28 -19.71
CA GLY A 226 3.37 -0.14 -20.29
C GLY A 226 4.06 -1.48 -20.57
N LEU A 227 3.70 -2.56 -19.86
CA LEU A 227 4.36 -3.86 -19.97
C LEU A 227 3.66 -4.79 -21.01
N GLY A 228 2.32 -4.75 -21.12
CA GLY A 228 1.49 -5.45 -22.13
C GLY A 228 1.27 -6.94 -21.85
N LEU A 229 0.12 -7.29 -21.24
CA LEU A 229 -0.19 -8.59 -20.57
C LEU A 229 -1.72 -8.92 -20.53
N ASP A 230 -2.34 -9.37 -21.65
CA ASP A 230 -3.81 -9.22 -21.94
C ASP A 230 -4.80 -9.87 -23.14
N GLU A 231 -5.04 -11.00 -23.92
CA GLU A 231 -4.87 -12.43 -24.52
C GLU A 231 -4.27 -13.77 -23.92
N ILE A 232 -5.13 -14.68 -23.38
CA ILE A 232 -4.88 -16.08 -22.92
C ILE A 232 -6.16 -16.99 -22.83
N PRO A 233 -6.27 -18.12 -23.56
CA PRO A 233 -7.10 -19.31 -23.21
C PRO A 233 -6.24 -20.43 -22.56
N ARG A 234 -6.50 -21.71 -22.83
CA ARG A 234 -5.73 -22.88 -22.31
C ARG A 234 -4.31 -23.05 -22.88
N GLY A 235 -3.63 -21.94 -23.17
CA GLY A 235 -2.17 -21.87 -23.06
C GLY A 235 -1.71 -22.09 -21.60
N LYS A 236 -0.42 -21.89 -21.32
CA LYS A 236 0.14 -22.21 -19.99
C LYS A 236 -0.27 -21.23 -18.86
N HIS A 237 -1.01 -20.13 -19.12
CA HIS A 237 -0.98 -18.96 -18.22
C HIS A 237 -2.31 -18.38 -17.61
N GLY A 238 -3.52 -18.58 -18.19
CA GLY A 238 -4.84 -18.26 -17.58
C GLY A 238 -5.48 -16.84 -17.74
N PHE A 239 -6.83 -16.71 -17.65
CA PHE A 239 -7.71 -15.71 -18.32
C PHE A 239 -8.59 -14.78 -17.42
N VAL A 240 -9.38 -13.84 -18.00
CA VAL A 240 -10.29 -12.88 -17.31
C VAL A 240 -11.74 -12.92 -17.83
N TYR A 241 -12.72 -12.63 -16.95
CA TYR A 241 -14.17 -12.59 -17.26
C TYR A 241 -14.84 -11.28 -16.76
N ILE A 242 -15.88 -10.79 -17.46
CA ILE A 242 -16.55 -9.49 -17.19
C ILE A 242 -18.10 -9.60 -17.28
N SER A 243 -18.83 -9.13 -16.25
CA SER A 243 -20.31 -9.05 -16.22
C SER A 243 -20.84 -8.08 -15.14
N PHE A 244 -21.61 -7.05 -15.55
CA PHE A 244 -22.21 -6.05 -14.65
C PHE A 244 -23.64 -6.40 -14.15
N GLY A 245 -24.05 -7.66 -14.29
CA GLY A 245 -25.36 -8.15 -13.84
C GLY A 245 -26.40 -8.25 -14.96
N THR A 246 -27.64 -7.85 -14.66
CA THR A 246 -28.82 -7.97 -15.54
C THR A 246 -29.77 -6.76 -15.53
N VAL A 247 -29.49 -5.75 -14.69
CA VAL A 247 -30.31 -4.52 -14.55
C VAL A 247 -29.47 -3.30 -14.92
N THR A 248 -28.23 -3.26 -14.42
CA THR A 248 -27.22 -2.24 -14.76
C THR A 248 -26.56 -2.59 -16.10
N GLU A 249 -27.25 -2.27 -17.20
CA GLU A 249 -26.76 -2.55 -18.55
C GLU A 249 -25.63 -1.59 -18.95
N PHE A 250 -24.55 -2.14 -19.51
CA PHE A 250 -23.34 -1.36 -19.83
C PHE A 250 -23.59 -0.28 -20.90
N SER A 251 -24.56 -0.51 -21.79
CA SER A 251 -25.03 0.49 -22.75
C SER A 251 -25.78 1.69 -22.12
N GLY A 252 -25.94 1.72 -20.79
CA GLY A 252 -26.60 2.79 -20.05
C GLY A 252 -25.68 3.85 -19.41
N PHE A 253 -24.37 3.61 -19.28
CA PHE A 253 -23.45 4.56 -18.63
C PHE A 253 -23.22 5.82 -19.47
N ASP A 254 -22.74 6.91 -18.85
CA ASP A 254 -22.30 8.09 -19.60
C ASP A 254 -21.28 7.70 -20.67
N GLU A 255 -21.32 8.34 -21.85
CA GLU A 255 -20.42 7.99 -22.96
C GLU A 255 -18.93 8.10 -22.58
N HIS A 256 -18.56 9.01 -21.68
CA HIS A 256 -17.19 9.09 -21.18
C HIS A 256 -16.80 7.88 -20.32
N ILE A 257 -17.73 7.30 -19.55
CA ILE A 257 -17.54 6.06 -18.78
C ILE A 257 -17.56 4.84 -19.71
N LYS A 258 -18.53 4.74 -20.63
CA LYS A 258 -18.57 3.65 -21.64
C LYS A 258 -17.27 3.59 -22.43
N LYS A 259 -16.86 4.74 -22.96
CA LYS A 259 -15.65 4.87 -23.76
C LYS A 259 -14.41 4.61 -22.91
N ALA A 260 -14.34 5.13 -21.68
CA ALA A 260 -13.26 4.78 -20.76
C ALA A 260 -13.19 3.26 -20.50
N PHE A 261 -14.33 2.55 -20.40
CA PHE A 261 -14.35 1.11 -20.12
C PHE A 261 -14.06 0.23 -21.36
N ILE A 262 -14.68 0.52 -22.51
CA ILE A 262 -14.35 -0.14 -23.78
C ILE A 262 -12.89 0.12 -24.12
N GLU A 263 -12.40 1.35 -24.02
CA GLU A 263 -10.98 1.61 -24.21
C GLU A 263 -10.11 1.00 -23.12
N ALA A 264 -10.57 0.88 -21.86
CA ALA A 264 -9.79 0.22 -20.79
C ALA A 264 -9.58 -1.26 -21.11
N VAL A 265 -10.63 -1.97 -21.56
CA VAL A 265 -10.44 -3.36 -21.98
C VAL A 265 -9.73 -3.45 -23.33
N LEU A 266 -10.01 -2.59 -24.32
CA LEU A 266 -9.29 -2.62 -25.60
C LEU A 266 -7.80 -2.22 -25.50
N LYS A 267 -7.37 -1.59 -24.40
CA LYS A 267 -5.95 -1.38 -24.06
C LYS A 267 -5.23 -2.69 -23.66
N PHE A 268 -5.91 -3.83 -23.73
CA PHE A 268 -5.43 -5.13 -23.29
C PHE A 268 -5.42 -6.19 -24.47
N PRO A 269 -4.22 -6.62 -24.97
CA PRO A 269 -3.98 -7.75 -25.94
C PRO A 269 -3.19 -9.11 -25.66
N HIS A 270 -2.58 -9.50 -24.50
CA HIS A 270 -2.03 -10.88 -24.10
C HIS A 270 -2.28 -11.78 -22.71
N ILE A 271 -3.25 -12.14 -21.77
CA ILE A 271 -4.63 -12.20 -21.04
C ILE A 271 -6.10 -11.98 -21.56
N GLN A 272 -6.83 -13.02 -22.03
CA GLN A 272 -8.10 -12.95 -22.82
C GLN A 272 -9.31 -12.54 -21.99
N PHE A 273 -10.24 -11.82 -22.64
CA PHE A 273 -11.51 -11.39 -22.06
C PHE A 273 -12.70 -12.18 -22.60
N ILE A 274 -13.46 -12.77 -21.68
CA ILE A 274 -14.82 -13.26 -21.91
C ILE A 274 -15.76 -12.18 -21.35
N TRP A 275 -16.56 -11.52 -22.19
CA TRP A 275 -17.38 -10.37 -21.77
C TRP A 275 -18.85 -10.57 -22.12
N LYS A 276 -19.71 -10.43 -21.10
CA LYS A 276 -21.16 -10.52 -21.22
C LYS A 276 -21.80 -9.17 -21.56
N LEU A 277 -22.43 -9.06 -22.74
CA LEU A 277 -23.18 -7.89 -23.22
C LEU A 277 -24.47 -8.32 -23.94
N THR A 278 -25.59 -7.62 -23.73
CA THR A 278 -26.90 -8.00 -24.33
C THR A 278 -27.23 -7.30 -25.66
N LYS A 279 -26.47 -6.25 -26.00
CA LYS A 279 -26.57 -5.48 -27.24
C LYS A 279 -25.18 -5.19 -27.77
N ASP A 280 -25.07 -5.11 -29.09
CA ASP A 280 -23.83 -4.73 -29.76
C ASP A 280 -23.46 -3.26 -29.48
N ILE A 281 -22.17 -2.96 -29.65
CA ILE A 281 -21.58 -1.62 -29.50
C ILE A 281 -20.95 -1.19 -30.82
N ASP A 282 -21.05 0.10 -31.17
CA ASP A 282 -20.56 0.67 -32.45
C ASP A 282 -19.02 0.83 -32.52
N VAL A 283 -18.28 -0.18 -32.06
CA VAL A 283 -16.81 -0.27 -32.12
C VAL A 283 -16.41 -1.71 -32.43
N GLN A 284 -15.64 -1.94 -33.51
CA GLN A 284 -15.06 -3.26 -33.80
C GLN A 284 -14.00 -3.63 -32.77
N LEU A 285 -14.12 -4.82 -32.19
CA LEU A 285 -13.19 -5.36 -31.18
C LEU A 285 -12.20 -6.36 -31.82
N PRO A 286 -10.96 -6.46 -31.31
CA PRO A 286 -9.94 -7.38 -31.82
C PRO A 286 -10.15 -8.83 -31.36
N ALA A 287 -9.44 -9.77 -32.03
CA ALA A 287 -9.66 -11.21 -31.92
C ALA A 287 -9.37 -11.86 -30.54
N ASN A 288 -8.81 -11.11 -29.58
CA ASN A 288 -8.62 -11.55 -28.20
C ASN A 288 -9.85 -11.34 -27.29
N PHE A 289 -10.96 -10.84 -27.84
CA PHE A 289 -12.24 -10.69 -27.16
C PHE A 289 -13.23 -11.78 -27.57
N LEU A 290 -13.84 -12.43 -26.58
CA LEU A 290 -14.95 -13.35 -26.77
C LEU A 290 -16.20 -12.73 -26.15
N ILE A 291 -16.99 -12.06 -26.99
CA ILE A 291 -18.29 -11.49 -26.62
C ILE A 291 -19.35 -12.58 -26.71
N SER A 292 -20.21 -12.68 -25.69
CA SER A 292 -21.42 -13.51 -25.71
C SER A 292 -22.46 -12.92 -24.76
N SER A 293 -23.74 -12.93 -25.11
CA SER A 293 -24.79 -12.45 -24.21
C SER A 293 -25.02 -13.34 -22.99
N TRP A 294 -24.47 -14.56 -22.98
CA TRP A 294 -24.55 -15.52 -21.87
C TRP A 294 -23.33 -16.46 -21.82
N VAL A 295 -22.83 -16.77 -20.61
CA VAL A 295 -21.72 -17.71 -20.34
C VAL A 295 -21.89 -18.41 -18.97
N PRO A 296 -21.31 -19.62 -18.76
CA PRO A 296 -21.33 -20.31 -17.47
C PRO A 296 -20.32 -19.70 -16.49
N GLN A 297 -20.80 -19.05 -15.43
CA GLN A 297 -19.97 -18.22 -14.54
C GLN A 297 -19.09 -19.03 -13.57
N GLN A 298 -19.68 -19.90 -12.73
CA GLN A 298 -18.93 -20.56 -11.65
C GLN A 298 -17.82 -21.48 -12.21
N GLU A 299 -18.04 -22.14 -13.33
CA GLU A 299 -17.06 -23.02 -13.99
C GLU A 299 -15.88 -22.24 -14.58
N LEU A 300 -16.06 -20.96 -14.92
CA LEU A 300 -14.97 -20.05 -15.31
C LEU A 300 -14.22 -19.57 -14.05
N LEU A 301 -14.90 -19.27 -12.94
CA LEU A 301 -14.29 -18.87 -11.67
C LEU A 301 -13.55 -20.01 -10.96
N ALA A 302 -13.99 -21.26 -11.10
CA ALA A 302 -13.35 -22.44 -10.52
C ALA A 302 -12.14 -22.95 -11.34
N HIS A 303 -11.90 -22.38 -12.52
CA HIS A 303 -10.80 -22.80 -13.39
C HIS A 303 -9.46 -22.35 -12.79
N PRO A 304 -8.42 -23.21 -12.63
CA PRO A 304 -7.17 -22.94 -11.87
C PRO A 304 -6.18 -22.02 -12.60
N LYS A 305 -6.74 -21.07 -13.36
CA LYS A 305 -6.11 -20.17 -14.32
C LYS A 305 -6.89 -18.86 -14.45
N ILE A 306 -8.11 -18.73 -13.91
CA ILE A 306 -8.77 -17.43 -13.79
C ILE A 306 -7.84 -16.42 -13.11
N LYS A 307 -7.91 -15.15 -13.53
CA LYS A 307 -7.08 -14.04 -13.03
C LYS A 307 -7.89 -12.97 -12.34
N ALA A 308 -9.04 -12.62 -12.93
CA ALA A 308 -9.97 -11.65 -12.38
C ALA A 308 -11.39 -11.88 -12.94
N PHE A 309 -12.38 -11.48 -12.15
CA PHE A 309 -13.77 -11.34 -12.52
C PHE A 309 -14.22 -9.89 -12.28
N VAL A 310 -14.46 -9.16 -13.36
CA VAL A 310 -14.93 -7.77 -13.30
C VAL A 310 -16.45 -7.76 -13.17
N THR A 311 -16.96 -7.12 -12.12
CA THR A 311 -18.40 -7.12 -11.77
C THR A 311 -18.84 -5.85 -11.06
N HIS A 312 -20.16 -5.60 -11.06
CA HIS A 312 -20.86 -4.55 -10.31
C HIS A 312 -20.89 -4.73 -8.77
N ALA A 313 -20.04 -5.60 -8.21
CA ALA A 313 -19.92 -5.90 -6.77
C ALA A 313 -21.16 -6.50 -6.06
N GLY A 314 -22.17 -6.98 -6.78
CA GLY A 314 -23.31 -7.69 -6.17
C GLY A 314 -22.89 -8.94 -5.38
N LEU A 315 -23.42 -9.09 -4.15
CA LEU A 315 -22.95 -10.03 -3.11
C LEU A 315 -22.77 -11.49 -3.56
N GLY A 316 -23.62 -11.98 -4.48
CA GLY A 316 -23.49 -13.34 -5.04
C GLY A 316 -22.21 -13.53 -5.85
N SER A 317 -21.96 -12.63 -6.83
CA SER A 317 -20.73 -12.64 -7.63
C SER A 317 -19.47 -12.49 -6.77
N VAL A 318 -19.56 -11.70 -5.70
CA VAL A 318 -18.52 -11.54 -4.68
C VAL A 318 -18.21 -12.87 -3.99
N THR A 319 -19.22 -13.55 -3.49
CA THR A 319 -19.05 -14.75 -2.64
C THR A 319 -18.55 -15.96 -3.43
N GLU A 320 -19.04 -16.13 -4.66
CA GLU A 320 -18.59 -17.19 -5.59
C GLU A 320 -17.09 -17.08 -5.89
N SER A 321 -16.63 -15.86 -6.17
CA SER A 321 -15.21 -15.58 -6.44
C SER A 321 -14.32 -15.86 -5.21
N ILE A 322 -14.79 -15.51 -4.01
CA ILE A 322 -14.06 -15.80 -2.76
C ILE A 322 -13.95 -17.32 -2.53
N TYR A 323 -15.03 -18.07 -2.73
CA TYR A 323 -15.04 -19.53 -2.53
C TYR A 323 -14.08 -20.28 -3.47
N HIS A 324 -13.91 -19.80 -4.71
CA HIS A 324 -12.98 -20.37 -5.69
C HIS A 324 -11.61 -19.67 -5.75
N ALA A 325 -11.35 -18.70 -4.87
CA ALA A 325 -10.14 -17.86 -4.87
C ALA A 325 -9.85 -17.14 -6.22
N ALA A 326 -10.92 -16.78 -6.94
CA ALA A 326 -10.87 -16.00 -8.18
C ALA A 326 -10.97 -14.51 -7.84
N PRO A 327 -9.93 -13.67 -8.05
CA PRO A 327 -9.98 -12.25 -7.71
C PRO A 327 -11.10 -11.51 -8.44
N LEU A 328 -11.60 -10.42 -7.85
CA LEU A 328 -12.64 -9.57 -8.39
C LEU A 328 -12.06 -8.22 -8.84
N ILE A 329 -12.79 -7.49 -9.68
CA ILE A 329 -12.71 -6.03 -9.75
C ILE A 329 -14.13 -5.49 -9.61
N ALA A 330 -14.34 -4.62 -8.63
CA ALA A 330 -15.64 -4.24 -8.15
C ALA A 330 -15.96 -2.80 -8.57
N PHE A 331 -16.90 -2.64 -9.50
CA PHE A 331 -17.41 -1.33 -9.91
C PHE A 331 -18.82 -1.14 -9.33
N PRO A 332 -18.94 -0.75 -8.04
CA PRO A 332 -20.23 -0.46 -7.44
C PRO A 332 -20.83 0.80 -8.07
N ILE A 333 -22.15 0.83 -8.16
CA ILE A 333 -22.88 1.93 -8.82
C ILE A 333 -24.03 2.47 -7.96
N PHE A 334 -24.63 1.66 -7.09
CA PHE A 334 -25.59 2.13 -6.09
C PHE A 334 -25.80 1.13 -4.94
N ALA A 335 -26.51 1.59 -3.89
CA ALA A 335 -26.94 0.80 -2.74
C ALA A 335 -25.78 0.10 -2.00
N GLU A 336 -25.97 -1.15 -1.58
CA GLU A 336 -24.99 -1.90 -0.79
C GLU A 336 -23.85 -2.50 -1.64
N GLN A 337 -23.87 -2.32 -2.96
CA GLN A 337 -22.76 -2.68 -3.84
C GLN A 337 -21.49 -1.92 -3.44
N ASP A 338 -21.60 -0.64 -3.08
CA ASP A 338 -20.46 0.14 -2.59
C ASP A 338 -19.82 -0.49 -1.36
N TYR A 339 -20.63 -0.94 -0.41
CA TYR A 339 -20.19 -1.61 0.80
C TYR A 339 -19.66 -3.03 0.53
N ASN A 340 -20.26 -3.77 -0.40
CA ASN A 340 -19.77 -5.07 -0.84
C ASN A 340 -18.45 -4.94 -1.63
N ALA A 341 -18.28 -3.87 -2.41
CA ALA A 341 -17.02 -3.51 -3.04
C ALA A 341 -15.96 -3.10 -2.01
N ASP A 342 -16.31 -2.28 -1.02
CA ASP A 342 -15.45 -1.97 0.13
C ASP A 342 -15.07 -3.25 0.89
N LEU A 343 -15.95 -4.25 0.98
CA LEU A 343 -15.67 -5.55 1.59
C LEU A 343 -14.80 -6.45 0.70
N VAL A 344 -15.02 -6.46 -0.60
CA VAL A 344 -14.18 -7.14 -1.60
C VAL A 344 -12.77 -6.59 -1.58
N GLU A 345 -12.64 -5.27 -1.58
CA GLU A 345 -11.37 -4.57 -1.52
C GLU A 345 -10.69 -4.72 -0.17
N SER A 346 -11.37 -4.40 0.93
CA SER A 346 -10.76 -4.49 2.26
C SER A 346 -10.38 -5.94 2.63
N LYS A 347 -11.09 -6.96 2.14
CA LYS A 347 -10.69 -8.36 2.30
C LYS A 347 -9.58 -8.80 1.33
N GLY A 348 -9.11 -7.94 0.44
CA GLY A 348 -8.03 -8.23 -0.51
C GLY A 348 -8.44 -9.21 -1.62
N VAL A 349 -9.73 -9.27 -1.93
CA VAL A 349 -10.30 -10.16 -2.96
C VAL A 349 -10.82 -9.37 -4.18
N GLY A 350 -10.67 -8.04 -4.22
CA GLY A 350 -10.87 -7.13 -5.37
C GLY A 350 -10.53 -5.65 -5.05
N ILE A 351 -11.10 -4.63 -5.73
CA ILE A 351 -10.59 -3.20 -5.76
C ILE A 351 -11.71 -2.11 -5.98
N LYS A 352 -11.52 -0.84 -5.49
CA LYS A 352 -12.33 0.44 -5.53
C LYS A 352 -11.44 1.75 -5.46
N MET A 353 -11.95 2.98 -5.12
CA MET A 353 -11.18 4.30 -5.07
C MET A 353 -11.70 5.51 -4.17
N GLU A 354 -10.83 6.52 -3.79
CA GLU A 354 -11.05 7.80 -2.97
C GLU A 354 -9.81 8.80 -2.98
N ILE A 355 -9.80 10.03 -2.34
CA ILE A 355 -8.71 11.08 -2.41
C ILE A 355 -8.60 12.20 -1.28
N THR A 356 -7.50 13.02 -1.21
CA THR A 356 -7.25 14.38 -0.55
C THR A 356 -6.94 14.52 0.99
N ASN A 357 -6.43 15.64 1.63
CA ASN A 357 -5.50 16.81 1.35
C ASN A 357 -5.34 17.77 2.62
N LEU A 358 -4.29 18.64 2.81
CA LEU A 358 -4.21 19.69 3.91
C LEU A 358 -3.27 20.98 3.75
N LYS A 359 -2.41 21.39 4.75
CA LYS A 359 -1.71 22.74 4.89
C LYS A 359 -0.14 22.84 5.17
N SER A 360 0.38 23.65 6.16
CA SER A 360 1.52 24.65 5.96
C SER A 360 2.78 24.89 6.91
N GLU A 361 2.85 25.91 7.81
CA GLU A 361 3.98 26.92 7.98
C GLU A 361 5.20 26.67 8.98
N ASP A 362 5.28 27.51 10.05
CA ASP A 362 6.02 27.51 11.35
C ASP A 362 7.57 27.48 11.43
N LEU A 363 8.29 28.33 10.69
CA LEU A 363 9.74 28.14 10.43
C LEU A 363 10.76 28.99 11.23
N GLU A 364 10.53 30.28 11.49
CA GLU A 364 11.61 31.21 11.90
C GLU A 364 12.10 30.99 13.35
N ASN A 365 11.18 30.89 14.31
CA ASN A 365 11.49 30.70 15.74
C ASN A 365 12.29 29.41 16.05
N ALA A 366 12.25 28.42 15.15
CA ALA A 366 13.00 27.18 15.30
C ALA A 366 14.52 27.36 15.12
N ILE A 367 14.94 28.30 14.28
CA ILE A 367 16.35 28.43 13.84
C ILE A 367 17.21 29.09 14.93
N SER A 368 16.70 30.13 15.59
CA SER A 368 17.44 30.90 16.62
C SER A 368 17.88 30.05 17.82
N ARG A 369 16.99 29.17 18.30
CA ARG A 369 17.23 28.31 19.47
C ARG A 369 18.32 27.27 19.24
N LEU A 370 18.39 26.71 18.02
CA LEU A 370 19.32 25.63 17.68
C LEU A 370 20.80 26.07 17.66
N THR A 371 21.10 27.37 17.62
CA THR A 371 22.47 27.88 17.46
C THR A 371 23.10 28.42 18.74
N THR A 372 22.31 28.72 19.77
CA THR A 372 22.74 29.44 20.99
C THR A 372 22.79 28.57 22.25
N GLU A 373 21.94 27.55 22.37
CA GLU A 373 21.86 26.70 23.57
C GLU A 373 22.82 25.49 23.48
N GLU A 374 23.90 25.45 24.30
CA GLU A 374 24.89 24.35 24.28
C GLU A 374 24.32 22.94 24.50
N ASN A 375 23.14 22.83 25.13
CA ASN A 375 22.51 21.56 25.49
C ASN A 375 22.29 20.67 24.25
N TYR A 376 21.81 21.22 23.13
CA TYR A 376 21.58 20.45 21.90
C TYR A 376 22.88 19.77 21.40
N LYS A 377 24.02 20.48 21.47
CA LYS A 377 25.33 19.95 21.07
C LYS A 377 25.80 18.81 21.98
N LYS A 378 25.66 18.99 23.30
CA LYS A 378 26.07 18.00 24.31
C LYS A 378 25.23 16.71 24.24
N GLN A 379 23.91 16.82 24.03
CA GLN A 379 23.04 15.65 23.83
C GLN A 379 23.34 14.96 22.49
N MET A 380 23.54 15.71 21.39
CA MET A 380 23.86 15.14 20.08
C MET A 380 25.14 14.29 20.11
N GLN A 381 26.17 14.73 20.84
CA GLN A 381 27.40 13.94 21.03
C GLN A 381 27.14 12.62 21.77
N LYS A 382 26.31 12.64 22.83
CA LYS A 382 25.91 11.43 23.58
C LYS A 382 25.15 10.43 22.68
N VAL A 383 24.16 10.91 21.92
CA VAL A 383 23.36 10.07 21.00
C VAL A 383 24.24 9.51 19.87
N SER A 384 25.13 10.33 19.30
CA SER A 384 26.06 9.92 18.25
C SER A 384 27.02 8.82 18.70
N LYS A 385 27.48 8.83 19.96
CA LYS A 385 28.26 7.72 20.54
C LYS A 385 27.42 6.43 20.57
N ILE A 386 26.25 6.47 21.21
CA ILE A 386 25.38 5.29 21.39
C ILE A 386 24.98 4.69 20.03
N PHE A 387 24.66 5.53 19.04
CA PHE A 387 24.31 5.06 17.69
C PHE A 387 25.48 4.37 16.95
N ARG A 388 26.73 4.69 17.30
CA ARG A 388 27.94 4.07 16.70
C ARG A 388 28.37 2.79 17.43
N GLU A 389 27.93 2.56 18.66
CA GLU A 389 28.25 1.36 19.43
C GLU A 389 27.36 0.18 18.99
N ARG A 390 27.89 -0.64 18.08
CA ARG A 390 27.19 -1.79 17.48
C ARG A 390 28.19 -2.91 17.08
N PRO A 391 27.79 -4.20 17.11
CA PRO A 391 28.71 -5.33 16.86
C PRO A 391 29.12 -5.49 15.39
N MET A 392 28.33 -4.95 14.44
CA MET A 392 28.63 -4.91 13.02
C MET A 392 28.35 -3.50 12.49
N THR A 393 29.12 -3.03 11.52
CA THR A 393 28.82 -1.76 10.84
C THR A 393 27.52 -1.88 10.03
N ALA A 394 26.83 -0.77 9.79
CA ALA A 394 25.57 -0.75 9.03
C ALA A 394 25.71 -1.42 7.65
N LEU A 395 26.84 -1.18 6.97
CA LEU A 395 27.16 -1.78 5.67
C LEU A 395 27.32 -3.31 5.76
N GLN A 396 28.06 -3.82 6.76
CA GLN A 396 28.22 -5.26 6.96
C GLN A 396 26.89 -5.94 7.29
N THR A 397 26.03 -5.30 8.11
CA THR A 397 24.70 -5.83 8.43
C THR A 397 23.81 -5.87 7.19
N ALA A 398 23.78 -4.80 6.38
CA ALA A 398 22.99 -4.76 5.15
C ALA A 398 23.46 -5.81 4.13
N LEU A 399 24.77 -5.87 3.85
CA LEU A 399 25.37 -6.83 2.93
C LEU A 399 25.07 -8.28 3.34
N TRP A 400 25.16 -8.59 4.64
CA TRP A 400 24.84 -9.92 5.15
C TRP A 400 23.37 -10.29 4.94
N TRP A 401 22.43 -9.37 5.21
CA TRP A 401 21.00 -9.62 4.97
C TRP A 401 20.65 -9.72 3.49
N THR A 402 21.30 -8.95 2.60
CA THR A 402 21.12 -9.09 1.15
C THR A 402 21.60 -10.46 0.66
N GLU A 403 22.80 -10.89 1.06
CA GLU A 403 23.28 -12.25 0.78
C GLU A 403 22.38 -13.33 1.39
N TYR A 404 21.78 -13.10 2.56
CA TYR A 404 20.89 -14.05 3.22
C TYR A 404 19.57 -14.25 2.45
N VAL A 405 18.97 -13.15 1.96
CA VAL A 405 17.76 -13.20 1.12
C VAL A 405 18.03 -13.90 -0.23
N LEU A 406 19.20 -13.67 -0.83
CA LEU A 406 19.59 -14.38 -2.05
C LEU A 406 19.68 -15.90 -1.81
N LYS A 407 20.35 -16.32 -0.73
CA LYS A 407 20.67 -17.74 -0.43
C LYS A 407 19.50 -18.61 0.06
N ASN A 408 18.39 -18.02 0.53
CA ASN A 408 17.27 -18.77 1.12
C ASN A 408 15.97 -18.51 0.34
N ASP A 409 15.23 -19.58 0.00
CA ASP A 409 13.99 -19.49 -0.77
C ASP A 409 12.73 -19.37 0.11
N ASP A 410 12.71 -20.06 1.24
CA ASP A 410 11.78 -19.71 2.32
C ASP A 410 12.35 -18.55 3.13
N LEU A 411 11.53 -17.51 3.27
CA LEU A 411 11.81 -16.29 4.05
C LEU A 411 10.63 -15.97 4.98
N GLY A 412 9.69 -16.91 5.19
CA GLY A 412 8.47 -16.71 5.96
C GLY A 412 8.75 -16.37 7.43
N PHE A 413 9.78 -16.94 8.02
CA PHE A 413 10.22 -16.66 9.40
C PHE A 413 10.80 -15.23 9.59
N LEU A 414 11.16 -14.52 8.52
CA LEU A 414 11.54 -13.11 8.58
C LEU A 414 10.32 -12.18 8.60
N LYS A 415 9.11 -12.70 8.36
CA LYS A 415 7.88 -11.92 8.28
C LYS A 415 7.12 -12.01 9.61
N PRO A 416 6.97 -10.92 10.37
CA PRO A 416 6.15 -10.94 11.56
C PRO A 416 4.68 -11.17 11.17
N ALA A 417 3.90 -11.82 12.06
CA ALA A 417 2.50 -12.14 11.80
C ALA A 417 1.62 -10.91 11.48
N SER A 418 2.07 -9.70 11.85
CA SER A 418 1.48 -8.42 11.45
C SER A 418 1.41 -8.22 9.93
N MET A 419 2.35 -8.76 9.13
CA MET A 419 2.29 -8.72 7.66
C MET A 419 1.10 -9.51 7.09
N HIS A 420 0.50 -10.42 7.87
CA HIS A 420 -0.64 -11.24 7.47
C HIS A 420 -1.96 -10.75 8.12
N GLN A 421 -1.96 -9.54 8.70
CA GLN A 421 -3.11 -8.95 9.38
C GLN A 421 -3.50 -7.61 8.74
N SER A 422 -4.81 -7.42 8.52
CA SER A 422 -5.35 -6.14 8.03
C SER A 422 -5.07 -5.01 9.03
N TRP A 423 -4.99 -3.78 8.52
CA TRP A 423 -4.56 -2.62 9.31
C TRP A 423 -5.50 -2.34 10.51
N TRP A 424 -6.81 -2.63 10.40
CA TRP A 424 -7.73 -2.44 11.53
C TRP A 424 -7.62 -3.52 12.61
N VAL A 425 -7.24 -4.76 12.26
CA VAL A 425 -6.94 -5.84 13.23
C VAL A 425 -5.63 -5.52 13.94
N ARG A 426 -4.59 -5.07 13.20
CA ARG A 426 -3.33 -4.58 13.79
C ARG A 426 -3.53 -3.43 14.77
N ARG A 427 -4.60 -2.65 14.60
CA ARG A 427 -4.98 -1.50 15.45
C ARG A 427 -6.16 -1.78 16.39
N GLN A 428 -6.59 -3.05 16.51
CA GLN A 428 -7.63 -3.54 17.43
C GLN A 428 -8.98 -2.80 17.33
N ILE A 429 -9.31 -2.22 16.16
CA ILE A 429 -10.48 -1.36 15.98
C ILE A 429 -11.78 -2.16 16.17
N ASP A 430 -11.76 -3.44 15.79
CA ASP A 430 -12.80 -4.43 16.06
C ASP A 430 -13.03 -4.66 17.57
N VAL A 431 -11.94 -4.82 18.35
CA VAL A 431 -12.01 -4.95 19.82
C VAL A 431 -12.55 -3.68 20.47
N TRP A 432 -12.05 -2.51 20.07
CA TRP A 432 -12.49 -1.22 20.61
C TRP A 432 -13.95 -0.91 20.26
N LEU A 433 -14.40 -1.29 19.05
CA LEU A 433 -15.80 -1.17 18.66
C LEU A 433 -16.70 -2.09 19.50
N PHE A 434 -16.31 -3.35 19.70
CA PHE A 434 -17.06 -4.29 20.56
C PHE A 434 -17.19 -3.79 22.00
N VAL A 435 -16.09 -3.33 22.60
CA VAL A 435 -16.06 -2.74 23.96
C VAL A 435 -16.96 -1.52 24.04
N SER A 436 -16.92 -0.64 23.03
CA SER A 436 -17.74 0.57 22.98
C SER A 436 -19.23 0.26 22.86
N ILE A 437 -19.61 -0.70 22.01
CA ILE A 437 -20.99 -1.16 21.86
C ILE A 437 -21.52 -1.76 23.16
N TYR A 438 -20.73 -2.61 23.83
CA TYR A 438 -21.09 -3.17 25.13
C TYR A 438 -21.33 -2.10 26.20
N ALA A 439 -20.44 -1.10 26.28
CA ALA A 439 -20.57 0.03 27.21
C ALA A 439 -21.85 0.86 26.98
N VAL A 440 -22.24 1.08 25.73
CA VAL A 440 -23.50 1.75 25.38
C VAL A 440 -24.71 0.91 25.79
N PHE A 441 -24.74 -0.38 25.47
CA PHE A 441 -25.86 -1.26 25.86
C PHE A 441 -26.02 -1.37 27.38
N SER A 442 -24.94 -1.56 28.14
CA SER A 442 -25.00 -1.61 29.60
C SER A 442 -25.48 -0.28 30.21
N SER A 443 -25.11 0.85 29.60
CA SER A 443 -25.58 2.18 30.02
C SER A 443 -27.09 2.35 29.79
N ILE A 444 -27.61 1.93 28.64
CA ILE A 444 -29.05 1.97 28.32
C ILE A 444 -29.85 1.09 29.29
N ILE A 445 -29.38 -0.12 29.59
CA ILE A 445 -30.02 -1.02 30.56
C ILE A 445 -30.05 -0.40 31.96
N SER A 446 -28.94 0.22 32.40
CA SER A 446 -28.85 0.90 33.70
C SER A 446 -29.86 2.06 33.81
N LEU A 447 -29.96 2.89 32.77
CA LEU A 447 -30.94 3.99 32.70
C LEU A 447 -32.40 3.46 32.71
N TYR A 448 -32.68 2.39 31.97
CA TYR A 448 -34.02 1.78 31.93
C TYR A 448 -34.42 1.17 33.29
N MET A 449 -33.51 0.45 33.96
CA MET A 449 -33.74 -0.08 35.30
C MET A 449 -33.96 1.04 36.33
N THR A 450 -33.21 2.13 36.22
CA THR A 450 -33.38 3.33 37.06
C THR A 450 -34.76 3.97 36.82
N TYR A 451 -35.20 4.08 35.56
CA TYR A 451 -36.55 4.56 35.21
C TYR A 451 -37.66 3.67 35.79
N ILE A 452 -37.54 2.34 35.69
CA ILE A 452 -38.49 1.40 36.32
C ILE A 452 -38.54 1.60 37.82
N PHE A 453 -37.38 1.66 38.49
CA PHE A 453 -37.28 1.86 39.93
C PHE A 453 -37.98 3.15 40.37
N MET A 454 -37.66 4.27 39.72
CA MET A 454 -38.31 5.57 39.99
C MET A 454 -39.82 5.51 39.78
N ARG A 455 -40.29 4.90 38.68
CA ARG A 455 -41.74 4.72 38.40
C ARG A 455 -42.44 3.86 39.46
N CYS A 456 -41.76 2.85 40.02
CA CYS A 456 -42.27 2.04 41.13
C CYS A 456 -42.31 2.81 42.46
N VAL A 457 -41.29 3.64 42.75
CA VAL A 457 -41.26 4.53 43.92
C VAL A 457 -42.39 5.56 43.85
N THR A 458 -42.55 6.27 42.73
CA THR A 458 -43.64 7.24 42.54
C THR A 458 -45.02 6.59 42.67
N LYS A 459 -45.23 5.38 42.10
CA LYS A 459 -46.48 4.62 42.29
C LYS A 459 -46.74 4.25 43.75
N ARG A 460 -45.70 3.94 44.55
CA ARG A 460 -45.86 3.68 46.01
C ARG A 460 -46.19 4.95 46.80
N ILE A 461 -45.58 6.08 46.46
CA ILE A 461 -45.84 7.38 47.12
C ILE A 461 -47.28 7.83 46.85
N LEU A 462 -47.72 7.82 45.59
CA LEU A 462 -49.09 8.21 45.21
C LEU A 462 -50.16 7.34 45.89
N ARG A 463 -49.91 6.02 46.03
CA ARG A 463 -50.82 5.11 46.73
C ARG A 463 -50.96 5.43 48.22
N ARG A 464 -49.88 5.82 48.91
CA ARG A 464 -49.97 6.28 50.31
C ARG A 464 -50.79 7.56 50.41
N TYR A 465 -50.47 8.55 49.58
CA TYR A 465 -51.14 9.85 49.61
C TYR A 465 -52.65 9.76 49.36
N SER A 466 -53.08 8.85 48.47
CA SER A 466 -54.50 8.54 48.26
C SER A 466 -55.15 7.94 49.51
N SER A 467 -54.49 6.95 50.13
CA SER A 467 -54.99 6.26 51.33
C SER A 467 -55.14 7.22 52.53
N ASP A 468 -54.19 8.13 52.73
CA ASP A 468 -54.26 9.12 53.81
C ASP A 468 -55.39 10.15 53.57
N GLY A 469 -55.68 10.47 52.31
CA GLY A 469 -56.82 11.30 51.90
C GLY A 469 -58.18 10.67 52.24
N ASP A 470 -58.39 9.40 51.91
CA ASP A 470 -59.63 8.67 52.21
C ASP A 470 -59.88 8.52 53.71
N ILE A 471 -58.81 8.21 54.48
CA ILE A 471 -58.85 8.18 55.95
C ILE A 471 -59.27 9.56 56.52
N THR A 472 -58.79 10.65 55.92
CA THR A 472 -59.13 12.00 56.37
C THR A 472 -60.56 12.39 56.03
N GLN A 473 -61.08 12.03 54.84
CA GLN A 473 -62.50 12.25 54.50
C GLN A 473 -63.45 11.46 55.40
N SER A 474 -63.15 10.19 55.70
CA SER A 474 -64.03 9.37 56.55
C SER A 474 -64.13 9.93 57.97
N LYS A 475 -63.01 10.39 58.56
CA LYS A 475 -62.98 11.07 59.87
C LYS A 475 -63.76 12.38 59.90
N ASN A 476 -63.83 13.12 58.79
CA ASN A 476 -64.61 14.35 58.72
C ASN A 476 -66.12 14.07 58.55
N LYS A 477 -66.51 13.04 57.77
CA LYS A 477 -67.92 12.61 57.71
C LYS A 477 -68.42 12.11 59.07
N ALA A 478 -67.59 11.38 59.81
CA ALA A 478 -67.89 10.89 61.17
C ALA A 478 -67.90 11.99 62.26
N LYS A 479 -67.83 13.27 61.89
CA LYS A 479 -68.01 14.45 62.77
C LYS A 479 -69.18 15.36 62.35
N LEU A 480 -69.91 14.99 61.30
CA LEU A 480 -71.02 15.76 60.72
C LEU A 480 -72.37 15.02 60.85
N ASN A 481 -72.35 13.85 61.47
CA ASN A 481 -73.50 13.07 61.97
C ASN A 481 -73.33 12.90 63.48
#